data_AF-A0A958S9H7-F1
#
_entry.id   AF-A0A958S9H7-F1
#
_cell.length_a   1.000
_cell.length_b   1.000
_cell.length_c   1.000
_cell.angle_alpha   90.00
_cell.angle_beta   90.00
_cell.angle_gamma   90.00
#
_symmetry.space_group_name_H-M   'P 1'
#
loop_
_entity.id
_entity.type
_entity.pdbx_description
1 polymer ?
#
loop_
_entity_poly.entity_id
_entity_poly.type
_entity_poly.pdbx_seq_one_letter_code
_entity_poly.pdbx_strand_id
1 'polypeptide(L)'
;MMNNELLTYLLKSTLAFSLFYLAYKTLFAKNTFIQLNRFYLLAIVPLSIVLPFISFSSLSSSQEFQVLLPQFEVSTNNIELGFSLNVSFILLSTSSLFFVAFIIKIAKMLVIVNKIKQGKISNYNPFSFFGFVHIPNNLDEDEKAIILAHEIVHVKQCHSIDILIYEFMKILFWFNPLVWLAENDVKTNHEYIADSIASKNNVQSYSKVLVAQLLGVNCSDLANNFNYEPLIKKRIKMMKKQKQQKLKAAMYALIIPVACVSIIATSTINVSAKTPVHQEDAKTEKVYDKVDQMPDFKGGIEKLYEFMGSSLKYPEEAKDIEGVVFVSFVVNSKGKVEKVNLEKGINTYLDNEAMRVVKSMPNWTPGKHDGKDVSVKMVLPISYKKS
;
A
#
# COMPACT_ATOMS: atom_id res chain seq x y z
N MET A 1 17.10 -5.87 10.45
CA MET A 1 15.81 -5.44 11.06
C MET A 1 15.23 -4.19 10.37
N MET A 2 15.98 -3.09 10.19
CA MET A 2 15.46 -1.82 9.65
C MET A 2 14.88 -1.87 8.21
N ASN A 3 15.36 -2.79 7.36
CA ASN A 3 14.90 -2.92 5.97
C ASN A 3 13.41 -3.30 5.82
N ASN A 4 12.91 -4.14 6.74
CA ASN A 4 11.55 -4.65 6.67
C ASN A 4 10.51 -3.60 7.13
N GLU A 5 10.90 -2.71 8.04
CA GLU A 5 10.03 -1.64 8.53
C GLU A 5 9.77 -0.58 7.47
N LEU A 6 10.82 -0.13 6.76
CA LEU A 6 10.68 0.83 5.68
C LEU A 6 9.82 0.28 4.54
N LEU A 7 10.03 -0.98 4.14
CA LEU A 7 9.25 -1.62 3.10
C LEU A 7 7.77 -1.74 3.52
N THR A 8 7.51 -2.22 4.74
CA THR A 8 6.15 -2.35 5.28
C THR A 8 5.45 -0.99 5.34
N TYR A 9 6.17 0.06 5.74
CA TYR A 9 5.65 1.42 5.74
C TYR A 9 5.29 1.92 4.34
N LEU A 10 6.17 1.75 3.36
CA LEU A 10 5.92 2.15 1.97
C LEU A 10 4.72 1.41 1.38
N LEU A 11 4.56 0.12 1.68
CA LEU A 11 3.39 -0.67 1.26
C LEU A 11 2.09 -0.17 1.90
N LYS A 12 2.09 0.12 3.21
CA LYS A 12 0.92 0.71 3.88
C LYS A 12 0.56 2.07 3.30
N SER A 13 1.54 2.93 3.10
CA SER A 13 1.31 4.26 2.52
C SER A 13 0.80 4.18 1.08
N THR A 14 1.34 3.24 0.29
CA THR A 14 0.86 2.92 -1.06
C THR A 14 -0.59 2.47 -1.04
N LEU A 15 -0.96 1.56 -0.13
CA LEU A 15 -2.34 1.08 0.00
C LEU A 15 -3.29 2.23 0.39
N ALA A 16 -2.91 3.06 1.37
CA ALA A 16 -3.70 4.21 1.78
C ALA A 16 -3.92 5.18 0.62
N PHE A 17 -2.85 5.60 -0.07
CA PHE A 17 -2.94 6.48 -1.24
C PHE A 17 -3.88 5.90 -2.32
N SER A 18 -3.73 4.61 -2.60
CA SER A 18 -4.53 3.89 -3.59
C SER A 18 -6.02 3.92 -3.27
N LEU A 19 -6.40 3.66 -2.01
CA LEU A 19 -7.78 3.70 -1.56
C LEU A 19 -8.39 5.09 -1.71
N PHE A 20 -7.70 6.14 -1.23
CA PHE A 20 -8.21 7.51 -1.36
C PHE A 20 -8.33 7.97 -2.82
N TYR A 21 -7.35 7.63 -3.65
CA TYR A 21 -7.38 8.01 -5.06
C TYR A 21 -8.46 7.27 -5.84
N LEU A 22 -8.68 5.97 -5.59
CA LEU A 22 -9.77 5.22 -6.20
C LEU A 22 -11.14 5.75 -5.77
N ALA A 23 -11.30 6.12 -4.50
CA ALA A 23 -12.50 6.80 -4.01
C ALA A 23 -12.72 8.13 -4.74
N TYR A 24 -11.66 8.92 -4.97
CA TYR A 24 -11.75 10.13 -5.78
C TYR A 24 -12.21 9.84 -7.21
N LYS A 25 -11.56 8.87 -7.87
CA LYS A 25 -11.81 8.58 -9.28
C LYS A 25 -13.26 8.16 -9.52
N THR A 26 -13.82 7.40 -8.59
CA THR A 26 -15.18 6.87 -8.67
C THR A 26 -16.24 7.88 -8.25
N LEU A 27 -16.03 8.60 -7.14
CA LEU A 27 -17.05 9.45 -6.53
C LEU A 27 -16.98 10.92 -6.95
N PHE A 28 -15.78 11.48 -7.15
CA PHE A 28 -15.57 12.93 -7.19
C PHE A 28 -15.03 13.46 -8.53
N ALA A 29 -14.30 12.66 -9.29
CA ALA A 29 -13.62 13.10 -10.52
C ALA A 29 -14.58 13.71 -11.58
N LYS A 30 -15.87 13.36 -11.54
CA LYS A 30 -16.89 13.87 -12.48
C LYS A 30 -17.70 15.05 -11.92
N ASN A 31 -17.46 15.50 -10.69
CA ASN A 31 -18.25 16.54 -10.02
C ASN A 31 -17.85 17.94 -10.46
N THR A 32 -18.81 18.87 -10.46
CA THR A 32 -18.58 20.28 -10.87
C THR A 32 -17.92 21.14 -9.79
N PHE A 33 -17.63 20.57 -8.62
CA PHE A 33 -16.92 21.25 -7.54
C PHE A 33 -15.41 21.16 -7.74
N ILE A 34 -14.93 21.81 -8.79
CA ILE A 34 -13.54 21.68 -9.28
C ILE A 34 -12.51 22.11 -8.20
N GLN A 35 -12.84 23.11 -7.39
CA GLN A 35 -11.99 23.54 -6.27
C GLN A 35 -11.93 22.50 -5.13
N LEU A 36 -13.05 21.84 -4.81
CA LEU A 36 -13.05 20.75 -3.82
C LEU A 36 -12.29 19.52 -4.33
N ASN A 37 -12.37 19.23 -5.64
CA ASN A 37 -11.56 18.20 -6.26
C ASN A 37 -10.06 18.48 -6.12
N ARG A 38 -9.64 19.74 -6.35
CA ARG A 38 -8.25 20.17 -6.11
C ARG A 38 -7.84 19.90 -4.67
N PHE A 39 -8.65 20.39 -3.71
CA PHE A 39 -8.36 20.25 -2.29
C PHE A 39 -8.26 18.77 -1.89
N TYR A 40 -9.19 17.93 -2.34
CA TYR A 40 -9.16 16.49 -2.09
C TYR A 40 -7.87 15.88 -2.63
N LEU A 41 -7.54 16.11 -3.91
CA LEU A 41 -6.32 15.58 -4.54
C LEU A 41 -5.04 16.05 -3.84
N LEU A 42 -5.01 17.23 -3.23
CA LEU A 42 -3.87 17.67 -2.44
C LEU A 42 -3.86 17.05 -1.03
N ALA A 43 -5.03 16.86 -0.42
CA ALA A 43 -5.17 16.30 0.93
C ALA A 43 -4.80 14.81 1.00
N ILE A 44 -5.03 14.03 -0.07
CA ILE A 44 -4.68 12.59 -0.06
C ILE A 44 -3.17 12.34 0.13
N VAL A 45 -2.32 13.27 -0.31
CA VAL A 45 -0.86 13.13 -0.25
C VAL A 45 -0.36 13.08 1.21
N PRO A 46 -0.59 14.09 2.07
CA PRO A 46 -0.20 14.01 3.46
C PRO A 46 -0.97 12.93 4.21
N LEU A 47 -2.26 12.70 3.90
CA LEU A 47 -3.05 11.65 4.54
C LEU A 47 -2.45 10.26 4.32
N SER A 48 -2.03 9.92 3.10
CA SER A 48 -1.46 8.60 2.82
C SER A 48 -0.12 8.37 3.51
N ILE A 49 0.63 9.43 3.80
CA ILE A 49 1.92 9.37 4.49
C ILE A 49 1.71 9.30 6.02
N VAL A 50 0.76 10.08 6.56
CA VAL A 50 0.53 10.19 8.01
C VAL A 50 -0.26 9.00 8.57
N LEU A 51 -1.29 8.51 7.86
CA LEU A 51 -2.18 7.48 8.38
C LEU A 51 -1.50 6.16 8.78
N PRO A 52 -0.49 5.64 8.04
CA PRO A 52 0.24 4.43 8.45
C PRO A 52 0.93 4.53 9.83
N PHE A 53 1.17 5.73 10.36
CA PHE A 53 1.68 5.90 11.73
C PHE A 53 0.60 5.67 12.79
N ILE A 54 -0.67 5.80 12.44
CA ILE A 54 -1.80 5.56 13.33
C ILE A 54 -2.08 4.06 13.33
N SER A 55 -1.49 3.35 14.30
CA SER A 55 -1.76 1.93 14.52
C SER A 55 -2.79 1.76 15.64
N PHE A 56 -3.97 1.25 15.31
CA PHE A 56 -4.90 0.74 16.31
C PHE A 56 -4.51 -0.70 16.66
N SER A 57 -3.65 -0.86 17.64
CA SER A 57 -3.26 -2.16 18.19
C SER A 57 -4.35 -2.81 19.08
N SER A 58 -5.55 -2.23 19.14
CA SER A 58 -6.53 -2.55 20.20
C SER A 58 -7.80 -3.27 19.76
N LEU A 59 -8.10 -3.43 18.46
CA LEU A 59 -9.44 -3.88 18.03
C LEU A 59 -9.56 -5.36 17.65
N SER A 60 -8.50 -6.14 17.82
CA SER A 60 -8.54 -7.59 17.60
C SER A 60 -7.65 -8.31 18.61
N SER A 61 -8.05 -8.28 19.87
CA SER A 61 -7.47 -9.10 20.93
C SER A 61 -8.48 -10.14 21.40
N SER A 62 -8.84 -11.08 20.54
CA SER A 62 -9.07 -12.44 21.04
C SER A 62 -7.68 -13.04 21.28
N GLN A 63 -7.10 -12.79 22.46
CA GLN A 63 -5.89 -13.46 22.89
C GLN A 63 -6.22 -14.96 23.08
N GLU A 64 -6.06 -15.77 22.03
CA GLU A 64 -5.84 -17.19 22.21
C GLU A 64 -4.46 -17.36 22.86
N PHE A 65 -4.43 -17.72 24.13
CA PHE A 65 -3.21 -17.98 24.85
C PHE A 65 -2.62 -19.32 24.37
N GLN A 66 -1.62 -19.27 23.49
CA GLN A 66 -0.88 -20.47 23.07
C GLN A 66 0.42 -20.54 23.88
N VAL A 67 0.55 -21.58 24.72
CA VAL A 67 1.82 -21.89 25.40
C VAL A 67 2.75 -22.53 24.38
N LEU A 68 3.74 -21.76 23.91
CA LEU A 68 4.83 -22.25 23.06
C LEU A 68 5.89 -22.93 23.93
N LEU A 69 6.10 -24.23 23.74
CA LEU A 69 7.22 -24.94 24.34
C LEU A 69 8.56 -24.48 23.72
N PRO A 70 9.68 -24.50 24.47
CA PRO A 70 10.98 -24.05 23.99
C PRO A 70 11.48 -24.95 22.84
N GLN A 71 11.98 -24.31 21.79
CA GLN A 71 12.44 -24.96 20.56
C GLN A 71 13.72 -25.76 20.79
N PHE A 72 13.75 -26.99 20.28
CA PHE A 72 14.94 -27.84 20.25
C PHE A 72 15.83 -27.47 19.05
N GLU A 73 17.12 -27.24 19.29
CA GLU A 73 18.10 -26.94 18.23
C GLU A 73 19.15 -28.05 18.13
N VAL A 74 19.28 -28.65 16.95
CA VAL A 74 20.46 -29.43 16.55
C VAL A 74 21.17 -28.60 15.48
N SER A 75 22.46 -28.33 15.69
CA SER A 75 23.25 -27.48 14.80
C SER A 75 24.46 -28.24 14.26
N THR A 76 24.71 -28.10 12.97
CA THR A 76 26.04 -28.22 12.37
C THR A 76 26.27 -27.03 11.47
N ASN A 77 27.46 -26.44 11.61
CA ASN A 77 27.81 -25.19 10.96
C ASN A 77 28.24 -25.46 9.51
N ASN A 78 27.46 -24.97 8.54
CA ASN A 78 27.97 -24.72 7.20
C ASN A 78 27.63 -23.28 6.79
N ILE A 79 28.67 -22.56 6.36
CA ILE A 79 28.58 -21.17 5.91
C ILE A 79 28.26 -21.21 4.42
N GLU A 80 27.01 -20.93 4.05
CA GLU A 80 26.65 -20.66 2.66
C GLU A 80 26.75 -19.16 2.35
N LEU A 81 27.57 -18.83 1.36
CA LEU A 81 27.76 -17.47 0.86
C LEU A 81 26.66 -17.12 -0.16
N GLY A 82 25.47 -16.75 0.32
CA GLY A 82 24.36 -16.28 -0.52
C GLY A 82 24.44 -14.77 -0.79
N PHE A 83 24.43 -14.36 -2.06
CA PHE A 83 24.22 -12.96 -2.45
C PHE A 83 22.78 -12.54 -2.09
N SER A 84 22.60 -11.79 -1.00
CA SER A 84 21.32 -11.19 -0.63
C SER A 84 21.16 -9.81 -1.27
N LEU A 85 20.34 -9.72 -2.33
CA LEU A 85 19.94 -8.42 -2.88
C LEU A 85 19.04 -7.71 -1.85
N ASN A 86 19.58 -6.66 -1.25
CA ASN A 86 18.85 -5.86 -0.27
C ASN A 86 17.81 -4.98 -1.00
N VAL A 87 16.54 -5.37 -0.91
CA VAL A 87 15.39 -4.65 -1.53
C VAL A 87 15.37 -3.16 -1.15
N SER A 88 15.75 -2.81 0.08
CA SER A 88 15.83 -1.41 0.53
C SER A 88 16.90 -0.62 -0.23
N PHE A 89 18.02 -1.26 -0.57
CA PHE A 89 19.07 -0.63 -1.37
C PHE A 89 18.59 -0.34 -2.80
N ILE A 90 17.83 -1.26 -3.40
CA ILE A 90 17.21 -1.05 -4.72
C ILE A 90 16.23 0.12 -4.65
N LEU A 91 15.31 0.12 -3.67
CA LEU A 91 14.33 1.19 -3.50
C LEU A 91 14.99 2.57 -3.35
N LEU A 92 16.03 2.66 -2.52
CA LEU A 92 16.74 3.93 -2.29
C LEU A 92 17.52 4.38 -3.53
N SER A 93 18.21 3.45 -4.20
CA SER A 93 18.99 3.75 -5.42
C SER A 93 18.10 4.23 -6.55
N THR A 94 16.96 3.56 -6.78
CA THR A 94 15.98 3.98 -7.79
C THR A 94 15.36 5.33 -7.45
N SER A 95 14.98 5.55 -6.18
CA SER A 95 14.44 6.85 -5.74
C SER A 95 15.45 7.98 -5.92
N SER A 96 16.74 7.73 -5.66
CA SER A 96 17.83 8.69 -5.90
C SER A 96 17.94 9.06 -7.38
N LEU A 97 17.83 8.08 -8.29
CA LEU A 97 17.85 8.33 -9.74
C LEU A 97 16.66 9.19 -10.18
N PHE A 98 15.46 8.93 -9.67
CA PHE A 98 14.28 9.77 -9.92
C PHE A 98 14.46 11.19 -9.36
N PHE A 99 15.10 11.33 -8.21
CA PHE A 99 15.42 12.64 -7.63
C PHE A 99 16.39 13.43 -8.50
N VAL A 100 17.45 12.81 -9.01
CA VAL A 100 18.37 13.45 -9.97
C VAL A 100 17.61 13.87 -11.25
N ALA A 101 16.76 13.00 -11.79
CA ALA A 101 15.94 13.33 -12.96
C ALA A 101 14.99 14.51 -12.71
N PHE A 102 14.42 14.60 -11.51
CA PHE A 102 13.59 15.72 -11.06
C PHE A 102 14.38 17.04 -11.00
N ILE A 103 15.59 17.05 -10.44
CA ILE A 103 16.46 18.22 -10.43
C ILE A 103 16.83 18.66 -11.85
N ILE A 104 17.16 17.72 -12.73
CA ILE A 104 17.46 18.02 -14.15
C ILE A 104 16.25 18.65 -14.84
N LYS A 105 15.03 18.15 -14.62
CA LYS A 105 13.79 18.74 -15.16
C LYS A 105 13.62 20.20 -14.71
N ILE A 106 13.78 20.48 -13.41
CA ILE A 106 13.67 21.84 -12.87
C ILE A 106 14.75 22.75 -13.48
N ALA A 107 16.00 22.30 -13.53
CA ALA A 107 17.10 23.07 -14.11
C ALA A 107 16.83 23.40 -15.59
N LYS A 108 16.36 22.43 -16.38
CA LYS A 108 15.94 22.66 -17.78
C LYS A 108 14.83 23.71 -17.88
N MET A 109 13.82 23.63 -17.02
CA MET A 109 12.71 24.60 -17.00
C MET A 109 13.21 26.02 -16.67
N LEU A 110 14.10 26.16 -15.68
CA LEU A 110 14.69 27.45 -15.31
C LEU A 110 15.54 28.04 -16.45
N VAL A 111 16.30 27.19 -17.16
CA VAL A 111 17.07 27.62 -18.34
C VAL A 111 16.15 28.12 -19.45
N ILE A 112 15.02 27.44 -19.72
CA ILE A 112 14.03 27.87 -20.71
C ILE A 112 13.44 29.24 -20.31
N VAL A 113 13.00 29.40 -19.06
CA VAL A 113 12.47 30.67 -18.54
C VAL A 113 13.50 31.79 -18.69
N ASN A 114 14.77 31.54 -18.37
CA ASN A 114 15.83 32.55 -18.51
C ASN A 114 16.08 32.92 -19.99
N LYS A 115 16.08 31.94 -20.90
CA LYS A 115 16.22 32.20 -22.35
C LYS A 115 15.07 33.03 -22.91
N ILE A 116 13.84 32.78 -22.46
CA ILE A 116 12.67 33.57 -22.85
C ILE A 116 12.77 35.00 -22.29
N LYS A 117 13.15 35.17 -21.02
CA LYS A 117 13.38 36.51 -20.42
C LYS A 117 14.44 37.32 -21.17
N GLN A 118 15.44 36.64 -21.74
CA GLN A 118 16.49 37.25 -22.57
C GLN A 118 16.05 37.49 -24.02
N GLY A 119 14.81 37.17 -24.40
CA GLY A 119 14.30 37.34 -25.77
C GLY A 119 14.90 36.37 -26.79
N LYS A 120 15.66 35.35 -26.36
CA LYS A 120 16.31 34.38 -27.27
C LYS A 120 15.34 33.34 -27.84
N ILE A 121 14.19 33.15 -27.19
CA ILE A 121 13.13 32.24 -27.61
C ILE A 121 11.83 33.04 -27.56
N SER A 122 11.20 33.25 -28.72
CA SER A 122 9.97 34.04 -28.88
C SER A 122 8.76 33.21 -29.32
N ASN A 123 8.99 32.06 -29.94
CA ASN A 123 7.93 31.20 -30.50
C ASN A 123 7.86 29.88 -29.73
N TYR A 124 7.40 29.94 -28.49
CA TYR A 124 7.20 28.79 -27.62
C TYR A 124 5.73 28.72 -27.20
N ASN A 125 5.21 27.52 -26.94
CA ASN A 125 3.81 27.37 -26.53
C ASN A 125 3.52 28.18 -25.26
N PRO A 126 2.31 28.74 -25.10
CA PRO A 126 1.94 29.42 -23.87
C PRO A 126 2.14 28.51 -22.66
N PHE A 127 2.74 29.04 -21.61
CA PHE A 127 2.86 28.33 -20.33
C PHE A 127 3.03 29.31 -19.17
N SER A 128 2.74 28.80 -17.97
CA SER A 128 2.95 29.47 -16.71
C SER A 128 3.75 28.60 -15.75
N PHE A 129 4.72 29.22 -15.07
CA PHE A 129 5.59 28.52 -14.12
C PHE A 129 6.07 29.47 -13.03
N PHE A 130 5.75 29.20 -11.75
CA PHE A 130 6.24 29.96 -10.59
C PHE A 130 6.18 31.49 -10.75
N GLY A 131 4.99 32.02 -11.05
CA GLY A 131 4.81 33.47 -11.21
C GLY A 131 5.22 34.02 -12.58
N PHE A 132 5.89 33.23 -13.41
CA PHE A 132 6.22 33.59 -14.79
C PHE A 132 5.11 33.15 -15.74
N VAL A 133 4.76 34.00 -16.72
CA VAL A 133 3.83 33.72 -17.81
C VAL A 133 4.54 34.01 -19.12
N HIS A 134 4.45 33.07 -20.07
CA HIS A 134 4.91 33.25 -21.43
C HIS A 134 3.75 33.15 -22.42
N ILE A 135 3.70 34.07 -23.37
CA ILE A 135 2.75 34.10 -24.48
C ILE A 135 3.55 34.31 -25.77
N PRO A 136 3.28 33.55 -26.84
CA PRO A 136 3.96 33.71 -28.11
C PRO A 136 3.49 34.98 -28.83
N ASN A 137 4.39 35.55 -29.63
CA ASN A 137 4.14 36.85 -30.29
C ASN A 137 3.26 36.74 -31.56
N ASN A 138 2.97 35.53 -32.03
CA ASN A 138 2.31 35.25 -33.31
C ASN A 138 0.77 35.22 -33.24
N LEU A 139 0.18 35.67 -32.13
CA LEU A 139 -1.26 35.64 -31.88
C LEU A 139 -1.88 37.04 -32.04
N ASP A 140 -3.17 37.08 -32.37
CA ASP A 140 -3.94 38.32 -32.36
C ASP A 140 -4.10 38.86 -30.92
N GLU A 141 -4.32 40.17 -30.75
CA GLU A 141 -4.43 40.79 -29.42
C GLU A 141 -5.61 40.24 -28.60
N ASP A 142 -6.73 39.93 -29.25
CA ASP A 142 -7.90 39.32 -28.61
C ASP A 142 -7.61 37.88 -28.14
N GLU A 143 -6.88 37.10 -28.94
CA GLU A 143 -6.45 35.74 -28.58
C GLU A 143 -5.44 35.75 -27.44
N LYS A 144 -4.47 36.69 -27.49
CA LYS A 144 -3.49 36.92 -26.41
C LYS A 144 -4.18 37.26 -25.11
N ALA A 145 -5.18 38.14 -25.11
CA ALA A 145 -5.90 38.53 -23.90
C ALA A 145 -6.61 37.34 -23.26
N ILE A 146 -7.22 36.46 -24.06
CA ILE A 146 -7.88 35.24 -23.59
C ILE A 146 -6.88 34.25 -22.99
N ILE A 147 -5.77 33.98 -23.69
CA ILE A 147 -4.73 33.06 -23.22
C ILE A 147 -4.03 33.61 -21.97
N LEU A 148 -3.76 34.92 -21.93
CA LEU A 148 -3.21 35.58 -20.75
C LEU A 148 -4.12 35.43 -19.54
N ALA A 149 -5.42 35.63 -19.71
CA ALA A 149 -6.39 35.44 -18.63
C ALA A 149 -6.38 34.00 -18.09
N HIS A 150 -6.18 33.00 -18.95
CA HIS A 150 -6.01 31.60 -18.56
C HIS A 150 -4.71 31.38 -17.78
N GLU A 151 -3.55 31.76 -18.33
CA GLU A 151 -2.24 31.55 -17.72
C GLU A 151 -2.09 32.27 -16.36
N ILE A 152 -2.70 33.45 -16.21
CA ILE A 152 -2.73 34.17 -14.94
C ILE A 152 -3.44 33.35 -13.84
N VAL A 153 -4.43 32.53 -14.17
CA VAL A 153 -5.10 31.68 -13.16
C VAL A 153 -4.13 30.66 -12.58
N HIS A 154 -3.29 30.04 -13.41
CA HIS A 154 -2.29 29.07 -12.94
C HIS A 154 -1.27 29.71 -12.00
N VAL A 155 -0.85 30.93 -12.30
CA VAL A 155 0.02 31.71 -11.43
C VAL A 155 -0.68 32.06 -10.12
N LYS A 156 -1.87 32.67 -10.18
CA LYS A 156 -2.62 33.12 -8.98
C LYS A 156 -2.94 31.96 -8.04
N GLN A 157 -3.22 30.79 -8.58
CA GLN A 157 -3.55 29.60 -7.81
C GLN A 157 -2.32 28.74 -7.47
N CYS A 158 -1.12 29.14 -7.86
CA CYS A 158 0.13 28.43 -7.60
C CYS A 158 0.12 26.97 -8.09
N HIS A 159 -0.51 26.70 -9.24
CA HIS A 159 -0.64 25.34 -9.78
C HIS A 159 0.71 24.62 -9.98
N SER A 160 1.80 25.36 -10.19
CA SER A 160 3.14 24.78 -10.27
C SER A 160 3.54 24.02 -8.99
N ILE A 161 3.13 24.49 -7.81
CA ILE A 161 3.46 23.84 -6.52
C ILE A 161 2.74 22.49 -6.41
N ASP A 162 1.46 22.44 -6.76
CA ASP A 162 0.68 21.20 -6.77
C ASP A 162 1.34 20.13 -7.65
N ILE A 163 1.85 20.50 -8.84
CA ILE A 163 2.56 19.58 -9.73
C ILE A 163 3.89 19.12 -9.11
N LEU A 164 4.63 20.01 -8.44
CA LEU A 164 5.87 19.61 -7.75
C LEU A 164 5.62 18.62 -6.62
N ILE A 165 4.51 18.77 -5.87
CA ILE A 165 4.12 17.80 -4.82
C ILE A 165 3.96 16.40 -5.43
N TYR A 166 3.30 16.29 -6.58
CA TYR A 166 3.10 15.01 -7.26
C TYR A 166 4.36 14.48 -7.94
N GLU A 167 5.20 15.33 -8.52
CA GLU A 167 6.52 14.92 -9.00
C GLU A 167 7.37 14.37 -7.83
N PHE A 168 7.32 14.97 -6.65
CA PHE A 168 7.96 14.44 -5.45
C PHE A 168 7.34 13.09 -5.00
N MET A 169 6.01 12.95 -5.06
CA MET A 169 5.35 11.66 -4.78
C MET A 169 5.78 10.55 -5.75
N LYS A 170 5.99 10.85 -7.03
CA LYS A 170 6.51 9.88 -7.99
C LYS A 170 7.94 9.44 -7.68
N ILE A 171 8.73 10.25 -6.98
CA ILE A 171 10.07 9.84 -6.52
C ILE A 171 9.93 8.81 -5.39
N LEU A 172 9.09 9.10 -4.40
CA LEU A 172 8.91 8.22 -3.23
C LEU A 172 8.16 6.93 -3.58
N PHE A 173 7.17 7.02 -4.45
CA PHE A 173 6.25 5.94 -4.81
C PHE A 173 6.32 5.65 -6.31
N TRP A 174 7.53 5.63 -6.88
CA TRP A 174 7.75 5.42 -8.31
C TRP A 174 7.09 4.13 -8.83
N PHE A 175 7.03 3.09 -7.98
CA PHE A 175 6.42 1.80 -8.27
C PHE A 175 4.87 1.81 -8.19
N ASN A 176 4.24 2.89 -7.70
CA ASN A 176 2.79 2.99 -7.60
C ASN A 176 2.21 3.76 -8.82
N PRO A 177 1.61 3.07 -9.82
CA PRO A 177 1.07 3.71 -11.02
C PRO A 177 -0.07 4.72 -10.73
N LEU A 178 -0.77 4.58 -9.59
CA LEU A 178 -1.88 5.47 -9.25
C LEU A 178 -1.42 6.89 -8.93
N VAL A 179 -0.19 7.08 -8.44
CA VAL A 179 0.39 8.41 -8.22
C VAL A 179 0.56 9.16 -9.54
N TRP A 180 0.96 8.44 -10.60
CA TRP A 180 1.11 8.98 -11.95
C TRP A 180 -0.24 9.38 -12.55
N LEU A 181 -1.27 8.56 -12.33
CA LEU A 181 -2.63 8.88 -12.76
C LEU A 181 -3.21 10.08 -12.00
N ALA A 182 -2.93 10.17 -10.70
CA ALA A 182 -3.38 11.27 -9.85
C ALA A 182 -2.74 12.61 -10.26
N GLU A 183 -1.46 12.63 -10.64
CA GLU A 183 -0.82 13.82 -11.22
C GLU A 183 -1.56 14.31 -12.48
N ASN A 184 -1.94 13.38 -13.38
CA ASN A 184 -2.69 13.72 -14.59
C ASN A 184 -4.09 14.28 -14.27
N ASP A 185 -4.74 13.75 -13.23
CA ASP A 185 -6.03 14.27 -12.75
C ASP A 185 -5.88 15.65 -12.10
N VAL A 186 -4.77 15.93 -11.39
CA VAL A 186 -4.46 17.27 -10.87
C VAL A 186 -4.27 18.27 -12.00
N LYS A 187 -3.46 17.93 -13.02
CA LYS A 187 -3.29 18.77 -14.22
C LYS A 187 -4.62 19.04 -14.89
N THR A 188 -5.42 18.00 -15.12
CA THR A 188 -6.75 18.13 -15.71
C THR A 188 -7.67 19.02 -14.87
N ASN A 189 -7.60 18.92 -13.55
CA ASN A 189 -8.37 19.75 -12.64
C ASN A 189 -7.92 21.23 -12.68
N HIS A 190 -6.61 21.50 -12.80
CA HIS A 190 -6.08 22.85 -13.01
C HIS A 190 -6.62 23.48 -14.29
N GLU A 191 -6.59 22.74 -15.41
CA GLU A 191 -7.17 23.20 -16.69
C GLU A 191 -8.65 23.55 -16.51
N TYR A 192 -9.43 22.71 -15.81
CA TYR A 192 -10.84 23.01 -15.54
C TYR A 192 -11.05 24.27 -14.70
N ILE A 193 -10.19 24.52 -13.71
CA ILE A 193 -10.24 25.73 -12.90
C ILE A 193 -9.96 26.95 -13.77
N ALA A 194 -8.85 26.91 -14.53
CA ALA A 194 -8.43 27.99 -15.41
C ALA A 194 -9.50 28.29 -16.47
N ASP A 195 -10.02 27.25 -17.13
CA ASP A 195 -11.13 27.36 -18.09
C ASP A 195 -12.37 27.98 -17.44
N SER A 196 -12.77 27.54 -16.25
CA SER A 196 -13.99 28.04 -15.58
C SER A 196 -13.91 29.52 -15.18
N ILE A 197 -12.71 30.02 -14.92
CA ILE A 197 -12.48 31.41 -14.51
C ILE A 197 -12.29 32.29 -15.74
N ALA A 198 -11.47 31.86 -16.71
CA ALA A 198 -11.18 32.62 -17.92
C ALA A 198 -12.39 32.72 -18.87
N SER A 199 -13.20 31.66 -18.96
CA SER A 199 -14.39 31.63 -19.85
C SER A 199 -15.63 32.35 -19.30
N LYS A 200 -15.55 32.94 -18.09
CA LYS A 200 -16.70 33.50 -17.35
C LYS A 200 -17.53 34.51 -18.16
N ASN A 201 -16.88 35.29 -19.03
CA ASN A 201 -17.54 36.34 -19.82
C ASN A 201 -18.08 35.82 -21.17
N ASN A 202 -17.37 34.91 -21.84
CA ASN A 202 -17.78 34.37 -23.13
C ASN A 202 -17.21 32.96 -23.36
N VAL A 203 -17.99 31.94 -23.01
CA VAL A 203 -17.62 30.52 -23.15
C VAL A 203 -17.39 30.12 -24.61
N GLN A 204 -18.15 30.70 -25.55
CA GLN A 204 -18.09 30.32 -26.96
C GLN A 204 -16.82 30.86 -27.62
N SER A 205 -16.53 32.16 -27.45
CA SER A 205 -15.29 32.77 -27.94
C SER A 205 -14.07 32.06 -27.35
N TYR A 206 -14.06 31.85 -26.03
CA TYR A 206 -13.01 31.13 -25.33
C TYR A 206 -12.79 29.71 -25.91
N SER A 207 -13.87 28.95 -26.14
CA SER A 207 -13.76 27.59 -26.67
C SER A 207 -13.17 27.53 -28.09
N LYS A 208 -13.38 28.57 -28.91
CA LYS A 208 -12.80 28.66 -30.26
C LYS A 208 -11.29 28.89 -30.17
N VAL A 209 -10.85 29.85 -29.36
CA VAL A 209 -9.42 30.12 -29.14
C VAL A 209 -8.71 28.88 -28.59
N LEU A 210 -9.32 28.18 -27.63
CA LEU A 210 -8.77 26.95 -27.08
C LEU A 210 -8.57 25.86 -28.15
N VAL A 211 -9.56 25.67 -29.02
CA VAL A 211 -9.47 24.69 -30.12
C VAL A 211 -8.44 25.15 -31.16
N ALA A 212 -8.40 26.44 -31.51
CA ALA A 212 -7.45 27.00 -32.47
C ALA A 212 -6.00 26.86 -31.99
N GLN A 213 -5.72 27.16 -30.70
CA GLN A 213 -4.39 27.00 -30.09
C GLN A 213 -3.89 25.54 -30.18
N LEU A 214 -4.79 24.57 -30.07
CA LEU A 214 -4.45 23.15 -30.10
C LEU A 214 -4.34 22.60 -31.54
N LEU A 215 -5.03 23.19 -32.51
CA LEU A 215 -4.97 22.81 -33.94
C LEU A 215 -3.88 23.58 -34.72
N GLY A 216 -3.41 24.71 -34.22
CA GLY A 216 -2.47 25.63 -34.88
C GLY A 216 -0.98 25.24 -34.83
N VAL A 217 -0.65 24.01 -34.42
CA VAL A 217 0.71 23.46 -34.50
C VAL A 217 0.72 22.31 -35.51
N ASN A 218 1.53 22.46 -36.57
CA ASN A 218 1.72 21.54 -37.68
C ASN A 218 1.35 20.07 -37.38
N CYS A 219 0.38 19.54 -38.12
CA CYS A 219 -0.05 18.14 -38.11
C CYS A 219 1.03 17.13 -38.60
N SER A 220 2.31 17.49 -38.61
CA SER A 220 3.42 16.64 -39.07
C SER A 220 3.95 15.67 -38.01
N ASP A 221 3.57 15.81 -36.74
CA ASP A 221 3.97 14.89 -35.67
C ASP A 221 2.88 13.84 -35.38
N LEU A 222 2.58 13.04 -36.41
CA LEU A 222 1.51 12.03 -36.43
C LEU A 222 1.77 10.79 -35.54
N ALA A 223 2.76 10.85 -34.64
CA ALA A 223 3.05 9.78 -33.68
C ALA A 223 2.69 10.13 -32.22
N ASN A 224 2.39 11.39 -31.89
CA ASN A 224 2.13 11.83 -30.50
C ASN A 224 0.73 12.43 -30.26
N ASN A 225 -0.12 12.51 -31.30
CA ASN A 225 -1.36 13.29 -31.27
C ASN A 225 -2.64 12.51 -30.90
N PHE A 226 -2.60 11.20 -30.65
CA PHE A 226 -3.79 10.44 -30.25
C PHE A 226 -4.24 10.65 -28.79
N ASN A 227 -3.50 11.43 -27.99
CA ASN A 227 -3.84 11.70 -26.58
C ASN A 227 -4.63 13.01 -26.34
N TYR A 228 -4.80 13.90 -27.32
CA TYR A 228 -5.45 15.20 -27.12
C TYR A 228 -6.99 15.16 -27.20
N GLU A 229 -7.54 14.30 -28.06
CA GLU A 229 -8.99 14.08 -28.24
C GLU A 229 -9.76 13.92 -26.90
N PRO A 230 -9.35 13.07 -25.95
CA PRO A 230 -10.09 12.92 -24.70
C PRO A 230 -10.01 14.16 -23.80
N LEU A 231 -8.93 14.94 -23.84
CA LEU A 231 -8.72 16.05 -22.90
C LEU A 231 -9.45 17.33 -23.33
N ILE A 232 -9.40 17.67 -24.62
CA ILE A 232 -10.12 18.83 -25.17
C ILE A 232 -11.63 18.64 -25.00
N LYS A 233 -12.13 17.46 -25.40
CA LYS A 233 -13.54 17.10 -25.21
C LYS A 233 -13.95 17.16 -23.75
N LYS A 234 -13.10 16.71 -22.83
CA LYS A 234 -13.34 16.80 -21.39
C LYS A 234 -13.40 18.25 -20.89
N ARG A 235 -12.47 19.12 -21.29
CA ARG A 235 -12.43 20.55 -20.93
C ARG A 235 -13.68 21.28 -21.40
N ILE A 236 -14.04 21.15 -22.68
CA ILE A 236 -15.25 21.76 -23.26
C ILE A 236 -16.51 21.20 -22.58
N LYS A 237 -16.59 19.88 -22.35
CA LYS A 237 -17.72 19.26 -21.66
C LYS A 237 -17.86 19.77 -20.23
N MET A 238 -16.75 19.95 -19.51
CA MET A 238 -16.76 20.43 -18.12
C MET A 238 -17.17 21.89 -18.03
N MET A 239 -16.67 22.73 -18.94
CA MET A 239 -17.02 24.15 -19.03
C MET A 239 -18.51 24.38 -19.35
N LYS A 240 -19.11 23.54 -20.21
CA LYS A 240 -20.55 23.61 -20.56
C LYS A 240 -21.47 22.91 -19.54
N LYS A 241 -20.92 22.23 -18.54
CA LYS A 241 -21.73 21.45 -17.59
C LYS A 241 -22.42 22.35 -16.58
N GLN A 242 -23.72 22.15 -16.37
CA GLN A 242 -24.48 22.88 -15.36
C GLN A 242 -23.94 22.58 -13.95
N LYS A 243 -23.82 23.64 -13.12
CA LYS A 243 -23.38 23.53 -11.73
C LYS A 243 -24.31 22.61 -10.94
N GLN A 244 -23.74 21.65 -10.22
CA GLN A 244 -24.48 20.71 -9.39
C GLN A 244 -24.98 21.36 -8.08
N GLN A 245 -26.02 20.77 -7.49
CA GLN A 245 -26.58 21.18 -6.20
C GLN A 245 -25.56 21.04 -5.07
N LYS A 246 -25.58 21.98 -4.11
CA LYS A 246 -24.65 22.01 -2.96
C LYS A 246 -24.68 20.73 -2.11
N LEU A 247 -25.80 20.00 -2.07
CA LEU A 247 -25.89 18.70 -1.38
C LEU A 247 -24.87 17.67 -1.91
N LYS A 248 -24.50 17.71 -3.19
CA LYS A 248 -23.44 16.85 -3.73
C LYS A 248 -22.05 17.19 -3.19
N ALA A 249 -21.84 18.40 -2.65
CA ALA A 249 -20.61 18.75 -1.94
C ALA A 249 -20.52 18.08 -0.56
N ALA A 250 -21.66 17.71 0.06
CA ALA A 250 -21.64 16.95 1.32
C ALA A 250 -21.05 15.54 1.14
N MET A 251 -21.08 14.99 -0.08
CA MET A 251 -20.46 13.69 -0.38
C MET A 251 -18.95 13.67 -0.13
N TYR A 252 -18.27 14.82 -0.09
CA TYR A 252 -16.84 14.88 0.26
C TYR A 252 -16.57 14.48 1.72
N ALA A 253 -17.60 14.51 2.59
CA ALA A 253 -17.50 13.94 3.94
C ALA A 253 -17.25 12.42 3.94
N LEU A 254 -17.49 11.72 2.81
CA LEU A 254 -17.12 10.31 2.62
C LEU A 254 -15.61 10.05 2.68
N ILE A 255 -14.78 11.10 2.71
CA ILE A 255 -13.34 10.94 2.99
C ILE A 255 -13.11 10.32 4.38
N ILE A 256 -13.98 10.58 5.36
CA ILE A 256 -13.86 10.05 6.74
C ILE A 256 -14.01 8.53 6.78
N PRO A 257 -15.10 7.92 6.25
CA PRO A 257 -15.19 6.46 6.20
C PRO A 257 -14.10 5.83 5.35
N VAL A 258 -13.66 6.46 4.25
CA VAL A 258 -12.52 5.97 3.46
C VAL A 258 -11.21 5.99 4.26
N ALA A 259 -11.00 7.01 5.10
CA ALA A 259 -9.88 7.05 6.02
C ALA A 259 -9.95 5.93 7.06
N CYS A 260 -11.13 5.67 7.63
CA CYS A 260 -11.34 4.55 8.57
C CYS A 260 -11.01 3.20 7.93
N VAL A 261 -11.50 2.96 6.71
CA VAL A 261 -11.18 1.72 5.95
C VAL A 261 -9.68 1.63 5.67
N SER A 262 -9.03 2.74 5.33
CA SER A 262 -7.58 2.77 5.07
C SER A 262 -6.77 2.45 6.33
N ILE A 263 -7.18 2.95 7.50
CA ILE A 263 -6.56 2.63 8.78
C ILE A 263 -6.71 1.12 9.09
N ILE A 264 -7.92 0.57 8.93
CA ILE A 264 -8.16 -0.86 9.16
C ILE A 264 -7.31 -1.71 8.20
N ALA A 265 -7.32 -1.39 6.91
CA ALA A 265 -6.59 -2.15 5.90
C ALA A 265 -5.05 -2.06 6.05
N THR A 266 -4.53 -0.94 6.55
CA THR A 266 -3.09 -0.81 6.84
C THR A 266 -2.68 -1.51 8.14
N SER A 267 -3.60 -1.70 9.08
CA SER A 267 -3.36 -2.46 10.31
C SER A 267 -3.22 -3.98 10.06
N THR A 268 -3.96 -4.54 9.10
CA THR A 268 -3.90 -5.98 8.76
C THR A 268 -2.60 -6.39 8.08
N ILE A 269 -1.89 -5.47 7.43
CA ILE A 269 -0.58 -5.74 6.79
C ILE A 269 0.49 -6.11 7.83
N ASN A 270 0.30 -5.78 9.11
CA ASN A 270 1.21 -6.22 10.18
C ASN A 270 1.05 -7.70 10.57
N VAL A 271 -0.01 -8.37 10.12
CA VAL A 271 -0.31 -9.75 10.51
C VAL A 271 0.23 -10.69 9.44
N SER A 272 1.38 -11.30 9.73
CA SER A 272 1.85 -12.48 9.01
C SER A 272 0.73 -13.52 8.94
N ALA A 273 0.45 -14.00 7.74
CA ALA A 273 -0.73 -14.74 7.32
C ALA A 273 -1.23 -15.82 8.30
N LYS A 274 -2.49 -15.72 8.74
CA LYS A 274 -3.29 -16.85 9.18
C LYS A 274 -4.29 -17.19 8.07
N THR A 275 -4.07 -18.29 7.37
CA THR A 275 -5.03 -18.87 6.42
C THR A 275 -6.15 -19.55 7.21
N PRO A 276 -7.44 -19.31 6.90
CA PRO A 276 -8.53 -20.04 7.55
C PRO A 276 -8.68 -21.42 6.90
N VAL A 277 -8.62 -22.49 7.69
CA VAL A 277 -9.00 -23.85 7.27
C VAL A 277 -10.21 -24.30 8.07
N HIS A 278 -11.19 -24.83 7.34
CA HIS A 278 -12.48 -25.33 7.79
C HIS A 278 -12.41 -26.24 9.03
N GLN A 279 -13.31 -25.98 9.99
CA GLN A 279 -13.68 -26.92 11.04
C GLN A 279 -14.84 -27.80 10.57
N GLU A 280 -14.74 -29.09 10.83
CA GLU A 280 -15.86 -30.04 10.79
C GLU A 280 -16.09 -30.58 12.22
N ASP A 281 -17.35 -30.61 12.62
CA ASP A 281 -17.85 -30.78 13.99
C ASP A 281 -17.64 -32.19 14.57
N ALA A 282 -17.19 -32.28 15.83
CA ALA A 282 -17.55 -33.37 16.74
C ALA A 282 -17.32 -33.04 18.23
N LYS A 283 -18.43 -32.90 18.97
CA LYS A 283 -18.66 -33.02 20.43
C LYS A 283 -17.49 -32.68 21.37
N THR A 284 -17.57 -31.49 21.97
CA THR A 284 -16.60 -30.91 22.90
C THR A 284 -16.87 -31.31 24.36
N GLU A 285 -15.93 -32.06 24.94
CA GLU A 285 -15.51 -31.84 26.32
C GLU A 285 -14.93 -30.41 26.41
N LYS A 286 -15.31 -29.64 27.45
CA LYS A 286 -14.85 -28.26 27.65
C LYS A 286 -13.32 -28.23 27.80
N VAL A 287 -12.64 -27.60 26.86
CA VAL A 287 -11.21 -27.29 26.91
C VAL A 287 -11.06 -25.93 27.61
N TYR A 288 -10.17 -25.83 28.60
CA TYR A 288 -10.00 -24.62 29.41
C TYR A 288 -8.79 -23.81 28.92
N ASP A 289 -8.99 -22.50 28.75
CA ASP A 289 -7.99 -21.56 28.25
C ASP A 289 -7.07 -21.00 29.35
N LYS A 290 -7.45 -21.18 30.63
CA LYS A 290 -6.67 -20.78 31.80
C LYS A 290 -6.79 -21.85 32.88
N VAL A 291 -5.67 -22.40 33.28
CA VAL A 291 -5.57 -23.45 34.29
C VAL A 291 -4.57 -23.03 35.37
N ASP A 292 -4.82 -23.42 36.61
CA ASP A 292 -3.96 -23.11 37.76
C ASP A 292 -2.64 -23.90 37.69
N GLN A 293 -2.68 -25.09 37.08
CA GLN A 293 -1.52 -25.92 36.81
C GLN A 293 -1.54 -26.38 35.35
N MET A 294 -0.47 -26.12 34.60
CA MET A 294 -0.33 -26.58 33.22
C MET A 294 -0.07 -28.09 33.15
N PRO A 295 -0.49 -28.77 32.06
CA PRO A 295 -0.06 -30.14 31.81
C PRO A 295 1.46 -30.23 31.69
N ASP A 296 2.04 -31.26 32.28
CA ASP A 296 3.49 -31.47 32.28
C ASP A 296 3.83 -32.88 31.78
N PHE A 297 4.92 -33.01 31.03
CA PHE A 297 5.38 -34.33 30.60
C PHE A 297 5.86 -35.10 31.82
N LYS A 298 5.63 -36.42 31.88
CA LYS A 298 6.08 -37.21 33.03
C LYS A 298 7.61 -37.19 33.11
N GLY A 299 8.14 -36.52 34.13
CA GLY A 299 9.57 -36.29 34.30
C GLY A 299 10.07 -34.95 33.72
N GLY A 300 9.16 -34.03 33.41
CA GLY A 300 9.46 -32.67 32.99
C GLY A 300 9.93 -32.56 31.54
N ILE A 301 10.34 -31.34 31.18
CA ILE A 301 10.69 -30.97 29.81
C ILE A 301 11.94 -31.71 29.29
N GLU A 302 12.86 -32.09 30.17
CA GLU A 302 14.06 -32.85 29.82
C GLU A 302 13.71 -34.24 29.27
N LYS A 303 12.75 -34.92 29.91
CA LYS A 303 12.26 -36.23 29.44
C LYS A 303 11.46 -36.12 28.14
N LEU A 304 10.79 -34.99 27.93
CA LEU A 304 10.17 -34.69 26.64
C LEU A 304 11.25 -34.57 25.56
N TYR A 305 12.35 -33.85 25.80
CA TYR A 305 13.44 -33.74 24.83
C TYR A 305 14.11 -35.09 24.53
N GLU A 306 14.34 -35.92 25.55
CA GLU A 306 14.90 -37.27 25.38
C GLU A 306 13.97 -38.18 24.55
N PHE A 307 12.66 -38.12 24.80
CA PHE A 307 11.65 -38.85 24.03
C PHE A 307 11.63 -38.38 22.57
N MET A 308 11.63 -37.06 22.34
CA MET A 308 11.62 -36.49 20.99
C MET A 308 12.91 -36.87 20.23
N GLY A 309 14.08 -36.77 20.86
CA GLY A 309 15.36 -37.11 20.23
C GLY A 309 15.50 -38.59 19.86
N SER A 310 14.87 -39.50 20.62
CA SER A 310 14.90 -40.94 20.34
C SER A 310 13.78 -41.40 19.39
N SER A 311 12.65 -40.69 19.35
CA SER A 311 11.46 -41.10 18.60
C SER A 311 11.29 -40.40 17.27
N LEU A 312 11.85 -39.20 17.11
CA LEU A 312 11.75 -38.38 15.89
C LEU A 312 12.76 -38.85 14.86
N LYS A 313 12.28 -39.16 13.65
CA LYS A 313 13.14 -39.49 12.52
C LYS A 313 13.09 -38.38 11.48
N TYR A 314 14.16 -38.29 10.70
CA TYR A 314 14.19 -37.44 9.51
C TYR A 314 13.91 -38.33 8.29
N PRO A 315 12.73 -38.25 7.65
CA PRO A 315 12.40 -39.01 6.45
C PRO A 315 13.40 -38.74 5.32
N GLU A 316 13.83 -39.80 4.63
CA GLU A 316 14.79 -39.73 3.51
C GLU A 316 14.29 -38.82 2.39
N GLU A 317 12.98 -38.86 2.13
CA GLU A 317 12.29 -38.11 1.07
C GLU A 317 12.24 -36.60 1.32
N ALA A 318 12.54 -36.15 2.55
CA ALA A 318 12.49 -34.75 2.94
C ALA A 318 13.82 -34.22 3.50
N LYS A 319 14.94 -34.97 3.35
CA LYS A 319 16.26 -34.60 3.89
C LYS A 319 16.79 -33.22 3.46
N ASP A 320 16.32 -32.70 2.34
CA ASP A 320 16.69 -31.38 1.82
C ASP A 320 15.73 -30.25 2.23
N ILE A 321 14.72 -30.54 3.04
CA ILE A 321 13.65 -29.60 3.41
C ILE A 321 13.81 -29.22 4.89
N GLU A 322 14.01 -27.93 5.15
CA GLU A 322 14.11 -27.38 6.50
C GLU A 322 12.87 -26.57 6.89
N GLY A 323 12.64 -26.44 8.20
CA GLY A 323 11.64 -25.54 8.75
C GLY A 323 11.14 -25.98 10.13
N VAL A 324 10.06 -25.34 10.59
CA VAL A 324 9.42 -25.69 11.87
C VAL A 324 8.00 -26.18 11.60
N VAL A 325 7.72 -27.42 12.00
CA VAL A 325 6.37 -28.00 12.03
C VAL A 325 5.74 -27.69 13.38
N PHE A 326 4.56 -27.08 13.38
CA PHE A 326 3.80 -26.81 14.60
C PHE A 326 2.65 -27.81 14.67
N VAL A 327 2.66 -28.64 15.71
CA VAL A 327 1.61 -29.63 15.99
C VAL A 327 0.89 -29.22 17.25
N SER A 328 -0.44 -29.07 17.18
CA SER A 328 -1.27 -28.91 18.36
C SER A 328 -1.88 -30.23 18.80
N PHE A 329 -2.11 -30.37 20.09
CA PHE A 329 -2.77 -31.52 20.68
C PHE A 329 -3.44 -31.13 21.99
N VAL A 330 -4.39 -31.94 22.45
CA VAL A 330 -5.07 -31.74 23.73
C VAL A 330 -4.61 -32.81 24.70
N VAL A 331 -4.11 -32.39 25.85
CA VAL A 331 -3.92 -33.29 27.00
C VAL A 331 -5.23 -33.32 27.76
N ASN A 332 -5.91 -34.47 27.78
CA ASN A 332 -7.18 -34.59 28.49
C ASN A 332 -7.00 -34.70 30.02
N SER A 333 -8.12 -34.69 30.76
CA SER A 333 -8.11 -34.82 32.23
C SER A 333 -7.48 -36.11 32.76
N LYS A 334 -7.24 -37.13 31.91
CA LYS A 334 -6.53 -38.37 32.25
C LYS A 334 -5.05 -38.33 31.86
N GLY A 335 -4.56 -37.20 31.35
CA GLY A 335 -3.19 -37.04 30.88
C GLY A 335 -2.92 -37.66 29.51
N LYS A 336 -3.93 -38.09 28.76
CA LYS A 336 -3.75 -38.70 27.44
C LYS A 336 -3.74 -37.63 26.35
N VAL A 337 -2.85 -37.78 25.38
CA VAL A 337 -2.79 -36.93 24.18
C VAL A 337 -3.90 -37.32 23.21
N GLU A 338 -4.76 -36.37 22.86
CA GLU A 338 -5.89 -36.52 21.95
C GLU A 338 -5.98 -35.29 21.02
N LYS A 339 -6.79 -35.37 19.96
CA LYS A 339 -7.02 -34.26 19.00
C LYS A 339 -5.72 -33.64 18.44
N VAL A 340 -4.80 -34.50 18.00
CA VAL A 340 -3.53 -34.08 17.39
C VAL A 340 -3.78 -33.51 15.99
N ASN A 341 -3.50 -32.22 15.81
CA ASN A 341 -3.72 -31.47 14.58
C ASN A 341 -2.44 -30.77 14.14
N LEU A 342 -2.26 -30.62 12.83
CA LEU A 342 -1.18 -29.83 12.25
C LEU A 342 -1.60 -28.36 12.18
N GLU A 343 -0.92 -27.49 12.91
CA GLU A 343 -1.18 -26.03 12.89
C GLU A 343 -0.40 -25.34 11.78
N LYS A 344 0.84 -25.79 11.54
CA LYS A 344 1.69 -25.29 10.46
C LYS A 344 2.65 -26.39 10.02
N GLY A 345 2.48 -26.86 8.80
CA GLY A 345 3.37 -27.83 8.17
C GLY A 345 4.47 -27.18 7.34
N ILE A 346 5.40 -28.02 6.90
CA ILE A 346 6.43 -27.68 5.91
C ILE A 346 6.19 -28.52 4.66
N ASN A 347 6.07 -29.83 4.85
CA ASN A 347 5.93 -30.82 3.80
C ASN A 347 5.31 -32.09 4.38
N THR A 348 4.46 -32.76 3.60
CA THR A 348 3.72 -33.97 3.98
C THR A 348 4.55 -35.04 4.70
N TYR A 349 5.80 -35.28 4.31
CA TYR A 349 6.65 -36.29 4.97
C TYR A 349 7.04 -35.88 6.40
N LEU A 350 7.47 -34.64 6.60
CA LEU A 350 7.84 -34.09 7.91
C LEU A 350 6.62 -33.89 8.80
N ASP A 351 5.52 -33.43 8.21
CA ASP A 351 4.26 -33.19 8.91
C ASP A 351 3.69 -34.50 9.48
N ASN A 352 3.70 -35.57 8.68
CA ASN A 352 3.24 -36.89 9.11
C ASN A 352 4.13 -37.47 10.22
N GLU A 353 5.44 -37.30 10.12
CA GLU A 353 6.38 -37.78 11.13
C GLU A 353 6.24 -37.02 12.45
N ALA A 354 6.12 -35.70 12.40
CA ALA A 354 5.82 -34.85 13.54
C ALA A 354 4.51 -35.28 14.24
N MET A 355 3.43 -35.47 13.47
CA MET A 355 2.15 -35.92 14.01
C MET A 355 2.22 -37.34 14.58
N ARG A 356 2.98 -38.26 13.96
CA ARG A 356 3.18 -39.63 14.44
C ARG A 356 3.83 -39.62 15.83
N VAL A 357 4.90 -38.83 16.00
CA VAL A 357 5.62 -38.75 17.28
C VAL A 357 4.73 -38.16 18.37
N VAL A 358 4.00 -37.08 18.07
CA VAL A 358 3.06 -36.47 19.03
C VAL A 358 1.94 -37.43 19.43
N LYS A 359 1.39 -38.21 18.49
CA LYS A 359 0.39 -39.26 18.79
C LYS A 359 0.95 -40.40 19.65
N SER A 360 2.26 -40.64 19.60
CA SER A 360 2.93 -41.70 20.35
C SER A 360 3.44 -41.29 21.72
N MET A 361 3.19 -40.05 22.15
CA MET A 361 3.64 -39.57 23.45
C MET A 361 3.01 -40.36 24.60
N PRO A 362 3.78 -40.66 25.67
CA PRO A 362 3.25 -41.27 26.88
C PRO A 362 2.27 -40.33 27.60
N ASN A 363 1.52 -40.86 28.57
CA ASN A 363 0.58 -40.06 29.35
C ASN A 363 1.31 -38.94 30.11
N TRP A 364 0.80 -37.72 29.99
CA TRP A 364 1.21 -36.51 30.68
C TRP A 364 0.59 -36.44 32.08
N THR A 365 1.07 -35.52 32.90
CA THR A 365 0.35 -35.01 34.06
C THR A 365 -0.71 -34.04 33.55
N PRO A 366 -2.02 -34.24 33.85
CA PRO A 366 -3.07 -33.35 33.36
C PRO A 366 -2.96 -31.95 33.96
N GLY A 367 -3.51 -30.95 33.26
CA GLY A 367 -3.65 -29.62 33.82
C GLY A 367 -4.73 -29.58 34.90
N LYS A 368 -4.63 -28.65 35.84
CA LYS A 368 -5.63 -28.45 36.91
C LYS A 368 -6.23 -27.07 36.88
N HIS A 369 -7.55 -27.00 37.04
CA HIS A 369 -8.28 -25.76 37.25
C HIS A 369 -9.29 -25.95 38.39
N ASP A 370 -9.28 -25.05 39.37
CA ASP A 370 -10.05 -25.15 40.62
C ASP A 370 -9.88 -26.50 41.33
N GLY A 371 -8.66 -27.04 41.30
CA GLY A 371 -8.29 -28.33 41.90
C GLY A 371 -8.79 -29.57 41.15
N LYS A 372 -9.44 -29.42 39.99
CA LYS A 372 -9.91 -30.53 39.14
C LYS A 372 -9.05 -30.68 37.89
N ASP A 373 -8.83 -31.91 37.47
CA ASP A 373 -8.11 -32.21 36.24
C ASP A 373 -8.95 -31.81 35.02
N VAL A 374 -8.35 -31.06 34.10
CA VAL A 374 -9.02 -30.48 32.94
C VAL A 374 -8.25 -30.71 31.65
N SER A 375 -8.97 -30.67 30.53
CA SER A 375 -8.40 -30.80 29.19
C SER A 375 -7.81 -29.47 28.72
N VAL A 376 -6.55 -29.49 28.27
CA VAL A 376 -5.79 -28.28 27.87
C VAL A 376 -5.17 -28.49 26.50
N LYS A 377 -5.30 -27.49 25.62
CA LYS A 377 -4.66 -27.48 24.29
C LYS A 377 -3.21 -27.01 24.41
N MET A 378 -2.28 -27.79 23.85
CA MET A 378 -0.85 -27.54 23.80
C MET A 378 -0.40 -27.40 22.34
N VAL A 379 0.68 -26.65 22.10
CA VAL A 379 1.32 -26.55 20.77
C VAL A 379 2.82 -26.84 20.91
N LEU A 380 3.30 -27.82 20.15
CA LEU A 380 4.71 -28.20 20.11
C LEU A 380 5.34 -27.80 18.77
N PRO A 381 6.32 -26.86 18.76
CA PRO A 381 7.15 -26.60 17.59
C PRO A 381 8.25 -27.66 17.46
N ILE A 382 8.31 -28.34 16.32
CA ILE A 382 9.33 -29.33 15.95
C ILE A 382 10.16 -28.75 14.81
N SER A 383 11.42 -28.43 15.09
CA SER A 383 12.34 -27.84 14.12
C SER A 383 13.10 -28.95 13.40
N TYR A 384 12.92 -29.05 12.09
CA TYR A 384 13.75 -29.83 11.19
C TYR A 384 14.79 -28.90 10.58
N LYS A 385 16.04 -29.08 10.95
CA LYS A 385 17.18 -28.38 10.36
C LYS A 385 18.08 -29.42 9.72
N LYS A 386 18.59 -29.13 8.52
CA LYS A 386 19.56 -29.97 7.84
C LYS A 386 20.84 -29.94 8.67
N SER A 387 21.46 -31.10 8.81
CA SER A 387 22.80 -31.21 9.38
C SER A 387 23.84 -30.97 8.29
#